data_AF-U4Q3J4-F1
#
_entry.id   AF-U4Q3J4-F1
#
_cell.length_a   1.000
_cell.length_b   1.000
_cell.length_c   1.000
_cell.angle_alpha   90.00
_cell.angle_beta   90.00
_cell.angle_gamma   90.00
#
_symmetry.space_group_name_H-M   'P 1'
#
loop_
_entity.id
_entity.type
_entity.pdbx_description
1 polymer ?
#
loop_
_entity_poly.entity_id
_entity_poly.type
_entity_poly.pdbx_seq_one_letter_code
_entity_poly.pdbx_strand_id
1 'polypeptide(L)'
;MCRISPVSPTNSISCSGPQTQYKYIIDRLDVLGITCIHVVEGATGRPREVAPFEYGSLRRRFSRTYIANNGCDLDLATPHLVDGKADLIAFGRPFVANPNLVERLQSDPG
;
A
#
# COMPACT_ATOMS: atom_id res chain seq x y z
N MET A 1 -0.98 -0.48 14.40
CA MET A 1 -0.85 -0.17 12.96
C MET A 1 0.52 0.42 12.68
N CYS A 2 1.19 -0.02 11.61
CA CYS A 2 2.46 0.54 11.14
C CYS A 2 2.32 1.02 9.68
N ARG A 3 2.87 2.19 9.33
CA ARG A 3 2.84 2.73 7.96
C ARG A 3 4.25 2.81 7.39
N ILE A 4 4.45 2.29 6.19
CA ILE A 4 5.76 2.15 5.55
C ILE A 4 5.72 2.59 4.08
N SER A 5 6.86 3.04 3.55
CA SER A 5 7.00 3.49 2.16
C SER A 5 8.32 2.98 1.55
N PRO A 6 8.34 1.74 1.02
CA PRO A 6 9.59 1.03 0.73
C PRO A 6 10.55 1.69 -0.25
N VAL A 7 10.00 2.43 -1.22
CA VAL A 7 10.76 3.02 -2.33
C VAL A 7 10.60 4.54 -2.44
N SER A 8 9.93 5.19 -1.48
CA SER A 8 9.61 6.62 -1.60
C SER A 8 10.88 7.46 -1.35
N PRO A 9 11.33 8.30 -2.31
CA PRO A 9 12.51 9.16 -2.15
C PRO A 9 12.18 10.47 -1.41
N THR A 10 10.97 10.58 -0.86
CA THR A 10 10.49 11.78 -0.16
C THR A 10 11.41 12.12 1.00
N ASN A 11 11.61 13.41 1.26
CA ASN A 11 12.48 13.92 2.31
C ASN A 11 13.95 13.48 2.17
N SER A 12 14.40 13.24 0.94
CA SER A 12 15.79 12.86 0.62
C SER A 12 16.24 11.55 1.26
N ILE A 13 15.28 10.67 1.60
CA ILE A 13 15.57 9.33 2.12
C ILE A 13 15.96 8.43 0.95
N SER A 14 17.03 7.68 1.12
CA SER A 14 17.44 6.62 0.20
C SER A 14 17.69 5.34 0.99
N CYS A 15 17.49 4.21 0.34
CA CYS A 15 17.60 2.89 0.94
C CYS A 15 18.43 2.00 0.01
N SER A 16 19.51 1.41 0.53
CA SER A 16 20.25 0.38 -0.20
C SER A 16 19.56 -0.98 -0.01
N GLY A 17 19.20 -1.64 -1.12
CA GLY A 17 18.53 -2.94 -1.08
C GLY A 17 17.16 -2.94 -0.35
N PRO A 18 16.21 -2.06 -0.74
CA PRO A 18 14.92 -1.93 -0.05
C PRO A 18 14.18 -3.26 0.04
N GLN A 19 14.27 -4.11 -0.98
CA GLN A 19 13.55 -5.39 -1.00
C GLN A 19 13.91 -6.29 0.19
N THR A 20 15.19 -6.43 0.52
CA THR A 20 15.67 -7.30 1.61
C THR A 20 15.32 -6.70 2.96
N GLN A 21 15.53 -5.39 3.12
CA GLN A 21 15.28 -4.70 4.38
C GLN A 21 13.79 -4.73 4.75
N TYR A 22 12.91 -4.41 3.81
CA TYR A 22 11.48 -4.39 4.10
C TYR A 22 10.90 -5.80 4.28
N LYS A 23 11.42 -6.84 3.61
CA LYS A 23 11.05 -8.23 3.93
C LYS A 23 11.36 -8.55 5.39
N TYR A 24 12.56 -8.22 5.87
CA TYR A 24 12.93 -8.43 7.27
C TYR A 24 12.04 -7.65 8.23
N ILE A 25 11.79 -6.36 7.94
CA ILE A 25 10.91 -5.53 8.77
C ILE A 25 9.52 -6.15 8.87
N ILE A 26 8.93 -6.59 7.75
CA ILE A 26 7.60 -7.23 7.76
C ILE A 26 7.59 -8.51 8.60
N ASP A 27 8.61 -9.37 8.45
CA ASP A 27 8.71 -10.59 9.27
C ASP A 27 8.72 -10.25 10.78
N ARG A 28 9.44 -9.19 11.18
CA ARG A 28 9.49 -8.74 12.58
C ARG A 28 8.16 -8.13 13.04
N LEU A 29 7.51 -7.32 12.21
CA LEU A 29 6.21 -6.72 12.53
C LEU A 29 5.12 -7.80 12.70
N ASP A 30 5.20 -8.87 11.91
CA ASP A 30 4.29 -10.02 12.04
C ASP A 30 4.50 -10.76 13.37
N VAL A 31 5.75 -11.04 13.75
CA VAL A 31 6.08 -11.64 15.06
C VAL A 31 5.63 -10.76 16.22
N LEU A 32 5.75 -9.44 16.10
CA LEU A 32 5.32 -8.48 17.11
C LEU A 32 3.79 -8.39 17.27
N GLY A 33 3.02 -9.03 16.40
CA GLY A 33 1.57 -9.05 16.50
C GLY A 33 0.90 -7.74 16.08
N ILE A 34 1.54 -6.94 15.23
CA ILE A 34 0.94 -5.70 14.73
C ILE A 34 -0.33 -6.03 13.94
N THR A 35 -1.43 -5.33 14.22
CA THR A 35 -2.74 -5.62 13.63
C THR A 35 -2.78 -5.42 12.11
N CYS A 36 -2.12 -4.37 11.61
CA CYS A 36 -2.10 -4.04 10.20
C CYS A 36 -0.86 -3.26 9.77
N ILE A 37 -0.48 -3.46 8.52
CA ILE A 37 0.52 -2.66 7.82
C ILE A 37 -0.13 -1.85 6.70
N HIS A 38 0.28 -0.59 6.58
CA HIS A 38 -0.16 0.32 5.53
C HIS A 38 1.03 0.67 4.66
N VAL A 39 1.01 0.17 3.42
CA VAL A 39 2.13 0.24 2.49
C VAL A 39 1.85 1.26 1.40
N VAL A 40 2.71 2.27 1.31
CA VAL A 40 2.73 3.20 0.17
C VAL A 40 3.47 2.55 -0.98
N GLU A 41 2.76 2.24 -2.08
CA GLU A 41 3.33 1.62 -3.27
C GLU A 41 3.84 2.71 -4.23
N GLY A 42 5.16 2.84 -4.33
CA GLY A 42 5.84 3.89 -5.09
C GLY A 42 6.15 5.13 -4.27
N ALA A 43 6.11 6.30 -4.90
CA ALA A 43 6.34 7.58 -4.22
C ALA A 43 5.02 8.25 -3.84
N THR A 44 4.99 8.78 -2.62
CA THR A 44 3.81 9.48 -2.09
C THR A 44 3.41 10.64 -3.00
N GLY A 45 2.18 10.59 -3.54
CA GLY A 45 1.64 11.65 -4.39
C GLY A 45 2.21 11.69 -5.81
N ARG A 46 3.07 10.72 -6.16
CA ARG A 46 3.75 10.57 -7.46
C ARG A 46 3.44 9.18 -8.06
N PRO A 47 3.88 8.88 -9.29
CA PRO A 47 3.66 7.57 -9.91
C PRO A 47 4.16 6.40 -9.05
N ARG A 48 3.59 5.21 -9.27
CA ARG A 48 3.98 3.98 -8.56
C ARG A 48 5.34 3.46 -9.01
N GLU A 49 5.69 3.72 -10.26
CA GLU A 49 6.94 3.29 -10.93
C GLU A 49 8.10 4.24 -10.59
N VAL A 50 8.67 4.08 -9.40
CA VAL A 50 9.82 4.88 -8.95
C VAL A 50 11.08 4.05 -8.84
N ALA A 51 10.93 2.78 -8.45
CA ALA A 51 11.98 1.78 -8.41
C ALA A 51 11.34 0.39 -8.48
N PRO A 52 12.04 -0.63 -9.01
CA PRO A 52 11.55 -2.00 -8.99
C PRO A 52 11.41 -2.49 -7.54
N PHE A 53 10.21 -2.96 -7.18
CA PHE A 53 9.92 -3.50 -5.85
C PHE A 53 8.74 -4.49 -5.88
N GLU A 54 8.92 -5.64 -5.23
CA GLU A 54 7.95 -6.73 -5.22
C GLU A 54 7.01 -6.63 -4.01
N TYR A 55 5.97 -5.78 -4.09
CA TYR A 55 4.99 -5.58 -3.01
C TYR A 55 4.26 -6.86 -2.60
N GLY A 56 3.95 -7.73 -3.58
CA GLY A 56 3.33 -9.03 -3.29
C GLY A 56 4.16 -9.91 -2.36
N SER A 57 5.49 -9.70 -2.31
CA SER A 57 6.33 -10.42 -1.35
C SER A 57 6.11 -9.97 0.09
N LEU A 58 5.72 -8.72 0.33
CA LEU A 58 5.34 -8.22 1.65
C LEU A 58 3.99 -8.80 2.07
N ARG A 59 3.00 -8.82 1.15
CA ARG A 59 1.69 -9.42 1.40
C ARG A 59 1.77 -10.90 1.79
N ARG A 60 2.65 -11.68 1.14
CA ARG A 60 2.86 -13.10 1.46
C ARG A 60 3.53 -13.34 2.82
N ARG A 61 4.27 -12.37 3.34
CA ARG A 61 5.00 -12.46 4.61
C ARG A 61 4.20 -11.98 5.81
N PHE A 62 3.30 -11.04 5.59
CA PHE A 62 2.43 -10.51 6.63
C PHE A 62 1.13 -11.32 6.70
N SER A 63 0.87 -11.94 7.84
CA SER A 63 -0.28 -12.84 8.03
C SER A 63 -1.59 -12.12 8.33
N ARG A 64 -1.52 -10.82 8.67
CA ARG A 64 -2.65 -9.99 9.09
C ARG A 64 -2.97 -8.93 8.02
N THR A 65 -3.70 -7.89 8.41
CA THR A 65 -4.29 -6.91 7.48
C THR A 65 -3.24 -6.08 6.72
N TYR A 66 -3.22 -6.22 5.40
CA TYR A 66 -2.43 -5.43 4.47
C TYR A 66 -3.29 -4.32 3.82
N ILE A 67 -2.87 -3.07 4.00
CA ILE A 67 -3.51 -1.90 3.39
C ILE A 67 -2.62 -1.34 2.29
N ALA A 68 -3.05 -1.47 1.03
CA ALA A 68 -2.36 -0.86 -0.11
C ALA A 68 -2.72 0.62 -0.25
N ASN A 69 -1.73 1.46 -0.56
CA ASN A 69 -1.92 2.90 -0.75
C ASN A 69 -1.07 3.42 -1.90
N ASN A 70 -1.55 4.51 -2.51
CA ASN A 70 -0.95 5.33 -3.58
C ASN A 70 -1.47 5.02 -4.99
N GLY A 71 -2.28 5.95 -5.52
CA GLY A 71 -2.73 5.90 -6.91
C GLY A 71 -3.59 4.69 -7.27
N CYS A 72 -4.23 4.05 -6.28
CA CYS A 72 -5.29 3.09 -6.57
C CYS A 72 -6.55 3.86 -6.98
N ASP A 73 -7.04 3.57 -8.18
CA ASP A 73 -8.42 3.77 -8.62
C ASP A 73 -9.20 2.45 -8.44
N LEU A 74 -10.46 2.39 -8.90
CA LEU A 74 -11.29 1.18 -8.78
C LEU A 74 -10.78 0.03 -9.65
N ASP A 75 -10.29 0.34 -10.84
CA ASP A 75 -9.75 -0.64 -11.78
C ASP A 75 -8.53 -1.36 -11.21
N LEU A 76 -7.72 -0.65 -10.43
CA LEU A 76 -6.60 -1.26 -9.70
C LEU A 76 -7.04 -1.89 -8.38
N ALA A 77 -7.94 -1.24 -7.62
CA ALA A 77 -8.37 -1.68 -6.29
C ALA A 77 -9.09 -3.03 -6.33
N THR A 78 -10.04 -3.19 -7.25
CA THR A 78 -10.89 -4.39 -7.36
C THR A 78 -10.07 -5.67 -7.52
N PRO A 79 -9.18 -5.80 -8.52
CA PRO A 79 -8.36 -7.00 -8.65
C PRO A 79 -7.40 -7.19 -7.48
N HIS A 80 -6.91 -6.12 -6.84
CA HIS A 80 -6.05 -6.27 -5.65
C HIS A 80 -6.78 -6.92 -4.47
N LEU A 81 -8.06 -6.60 -4.29
CA LEU A 81 -8.90 -7.20 -3.25
C LEU A 81 -9.30 -8.63 -3.63
N VAL A 82 -9.75 -8.85 -4.87
CA VAL A 82 -10.19 -10.17 -5.36
C VAL A 82 -9.05 -11.18 -5.37
N ASP A 83 -7.84 -10.77 -5.79
CA ASP A 83 -6.66 -11.64 -5.84
C ASP A 83 -5.98 -11.81 -4.46
N GLY A 84 -6.52 -11.19 -3.40
CA GLY A 84 -5.91 -11.21 -2.06
C GLY A 84 -4.56 -10.50 -1.97
N LYS A 85 -4.24 -9.62 -2.92
CA LYS A 85 -3.01 -8.81 -2.93
C LYS A 85 -3.04 -7.72 -1.85
N ALA A 86 -4.23 -7.30 -1.43
CA ALA A 86 -4.46 -6.42 -0.28
C ALA A 86 -5.79 -6.78 0.38
N ASP A 87 -5.94 -6.46 1.67
CA ASP A 87 -7.20 -6.64 2.39
C ASP A 87 -8.00 -5.32 2.42
N LEU A 88 -7.32 -4.18 2.34
CA LEU A 88 -7.91 -2.84 2.28
C LEU A 88 -7.13 -1.94 1.31
N ILE A 89 -7.83 -0.96 0.72
CA ILE A 89 -7.22 0.07 -0.14
C ILE A 89 -7.42 1.44 0.52
N ALA A 90 -6.35 2.23 0.64
CA ALA A 90 -6.41 3.59 1.16
C ALA A 90 -6.42 4.62 0.02
N PHE A 91 -7.40 5.52 0.05
CA PHE A 91 -7.55 6.63 -0.89
C PHE A 91 -7.18 7.96 -0.22
N GLY A 92 -6.17 8.65 -0.74
CA GLY A 92 -5.72 9.97 -0.24
C GLY A 92 -6.39 11.13 -0.99
N ARG A 93 -5.73 11.59 -2.08
CA ARG A 93 -6.20 12.72 -2.91
C ARG A 93 -7.68 12.64 -3.32
N PRO A 94 -8.21 11.48 -3.77
CA PRO A 94 -9.62 11.38 -4.13
C PRO A 94 -10.58 11.72 -2.98
N PHE A 95 -10.21 11.38 -1.74
CA PHE A 95 -11.04 11.63 -0.55
C PHE A 95 -11.02 13.10 -0.13
N VAL A 96 -9.90 13.79 -0.31
CA VAL A 96 -9.80 15.24 -0.05
C VAL A 96 -10.70 16.04 -1.00
N ALA A 97 -10.77 15.63 -2.27
CA ALA A 97 -11.60 16.29 -3.27
C ALA A 97 -13.07 15.84 -3.24
N ASN A 98 -13.36 14.65 -2.71
CA ASN A 98 -14.68 14.04 -2.68
C ASN A 98 -14.98 13.49 -1.28
N PRO A 99 -15.59 14.28 -0.38
CA PRO A 99 -15.90 13.81 0.97
C PRO A 99 -16.89 12.63 0.97
N ASN A 100 -17.70 12.50 -0.08
CA ASN A 100 -18.62 11.38 -0.31
C ASN A 100 -18.06 10.30 -1.24
N LEU A 101 -16.72 10.18 -1.35
CA LEU A 101 -16.08 9.21 -2.26
C LEU A 101 -16.65 7.81 -2.08
N VAL A 102 -16.90 7.35 -0.86
CA VAL A 102 -17.44 6.01 -0.58
C VAL A 102 -18.77 5.79 -1.30
N GLU A 103 -19.71 6.71 -1.18
CA GLU A 103 -21.02 6.63 -1.84
C GLU A 103 -20.89 6.66 -3.36
N ARG A 104 -19.94 7.44 -3.88
CA ARG A 104 -19.66 7.50 -5.32
C ARG A 104 -19.14 6.16 -5.84
N LEU A 105 -18.16 5.56 -5.16
CA LEU A 105 -17.61 4.26 -5.54
C LEU A 105 -18.66 3.13 -5.44
N GLN A 106 -19.65 3.27 -4.55
CA GLN A 106 -20.76 2.32 -4.41
C GLN A 106 -21.84 2.49 -5.48
N SER A 107 -22.16 3.74 -5.82
CA SER A 107 -23.26 4.06 -6.75
C SER A 107 -22.84 3.99 -8.20
N ASP A 108 -21.56 4.19 -8.49
CA ASP A 108 -21.00 4.21 -9.83
C ASP A 108 -19.53 3.73 -9.81
N PRO A 109 -19.29 2.41 -9.93
CA PRO A 109 -17.95 1.85 -9.91
C PRO A 109 -17.15 2.09 -11.21
N GLY A 110 -17.74 2.73 -12.23
CA GLY A 110 -17.11 3.01 -13.53
C GLY A 110 -18.10 3.34 -14.63
#